data_AF-A0A9W6X2T7-F1
#
_entry.id   AF-A0A9W6X2T7-F1
#
_cell.length_a   1.000
_cell.length_b   1.000
_cell.length_c   1.000
_cell.angle_alpha   90.00
_cell.angle_beta   90.00
_cell.angle_gamma   90.00
#
_symmetry.space_group_name_H-M   'P 1'
#
loop_
_entity.id
_entity.type
_entity.pdbx_description
1 polymer ?
#
loop_
_entity_poly.entity_id
_entity_poly.type
_entity_poly.pdbx_seq_one_letter_code
_entity_poly.pdbx_strand_id
1 'polypeptide(L)'
;MEIETFEHKPTPSPLTSTDRQRLELLERQVLELLQFAARFGPVFIVTAASLPWVVASAEHFLPRLRQFLLDNQHQCETGEFERVQVVSARDWYSHQVGAGGSQLEWKCATFEALCNHLKVQDVFARLRTRTDLVSVGDARFEQEACVKMEVNAAEFVRSKTMKLVEQPTLVELLEQLHMTCKMYDQVCRYDSGLHLCVSRKQKDGGSSIRQRFGDNARVVDGSECALETMQLVQIDRNTALEGPSTSGGDARLRQLLAAATSMTRKTHLPRDSPHVSNNQNEPPLAAVGRIRS
;
A
#
# COMPACT_ATOMS: atom_id res chain seq x y z
N MET A 1 13.91 11.52 -45.68
CA MET A 1 12.74 10.89 -45.03
C MET A 1 13.24 9.55 -44.53
N GLU A 2 13.74 9.52 -43.31
CA GLU A 2 14.26 8.30 -42.68
C GLU A 2 13.08 7.46 -42.23
N ILE A 3 12.98 6.26 -42.79
CA ILE A 3 11.97 5.27 -42.40
C ILE A 3 12.52 4.64 -41.13
N GLU A 4 12.03 5.09 -39.98
CA GLU A 4 12.26 4.39 -38.70
C GLU A 4 11.69 2.97 -38.84
N THR A 5 12.58 2.01 -39.00
CA THR A 5 12.27 0.60 -38.87
C THR A 5 11.84 0.37 -37.43
N PHE A 6 10.53 0.20 -37.21
CA PHE A 6 9.98 -0.30 -35.96
C PHE A 6 10.66 -1.63 -35.64
N GLU A 7 11.62 -1.62 -34.71
CA GLU A 7 12.14 -2.84 -34.13
C GLU A 7 10.96 -3.65 -33.58
N HIS A 8 10.76 -4.84 -34.14
CA HIS A 8 9.83 -5.82 -33.61
C HIS A 8 10.26 -6.11 -32.16
N LYS A 9 9.58 -5.52 -31.18
CA LYS A 9 9.72 -5.93 -29.79
C LYS A 9 9.38 -7.43 -29.76
N PRO A 10 10.31 -8.31 -29.37
CA PRO A 10 10.03 -9.73 -29.33
C PRO A 10 8.85 -9.94 -28.40
N THR A 11 7.86 -10.69 -28.88
CA THR A 11 6.76 -11.17 -28.03
C THR A 11 7.37 -11.88 -26.83
N PRO A 12 7.00 -11.51 -25.59
CA PRO A 12 7.55 -12.15 -24.41
C PRO A 12 7.32 -13.66 -24.52
N SER A 13 8.37 -14.44 -24.26
CA SER A 13 8.28 -15.90 -24.29
C SER A 13 7.18 -16.36 -23.32
N PRO A 14 6.37 -17.35 -23.70
CA PRO A 14 5.32 -17.86 -22.83
C PRO A 14 5.91 -18.34 -21.51
N LEU A 15 5.15 -18.14 -20.41
CA LEU A 15 5.54 -18.62 -19.08
C LEU A 15 5.81 -20.13 -19.12
N THR A 16 6.88 -20.56 -18.46
CA THR A 16 7.14 -21.99 -18.29
C THR A 16 6.05 -22.63 -17.43
N SER A 17 5.83 -23.93 -17.58
CA SER A 17 4.87 -24.67 -16.74
C SER A 17 5.20 -24.55 -15.24
N THR A 18 6.48 -24.58 -14.90
CA THR A 18 6.97 -24.39 -13.53
C THR A 18 6.65 -23.00 -12.99
N ASP A 19 6.89 -21.94 -13.77
CA ASP A 19 6.59 -20.57 -13.35
C ASP A 19 5.07 -20.34 -13.25
N ARG A 20 4.28 -20.98 -14.12
CA ARG A 20 2.82 -20.96 -14.03
C ARG A 20 2.32 -21.56 -12.72
N GLN A 21 2.76 -22.77 -12.36
CA GLN A 21 2.37 -23.43 -11.10
C GLN A 21 2.73 -22.59 -9.87
N ARG A 22 3.91 -21.98 -9.92
CA ARG A 22 4.42 -21.05 -8.91
C ARG A 22 3.53 -19.82 -8.74
N LEU A 23 3.11 -19.20 -9.85
CA LEU A 23 2.17 -18.08 -9.84
C LEU A 23 0.76 -18.49 -9.41
N GLU A 24 0.31 -19.71 -9.70
CA GLU A 24 -0.98 -20.24 -9.22
C GLU A 24 -1.01 -20.45 -7.70
N LEU A 25 0.13 -20.82 -7.11
CA LEU A 25 0.28 -20.88 -5.66
C LEU A 25 0.21 -19.47 -5.05
N LEU A 26 0.93 -18.52 -5.64
CA LEU A 26 0.88 -17.11 -5.22
C LEU A 26 -0.56 -16.57 -5.30
N GLU A 27 -1.22 -16.78 -6.43
CA GLU A 27 -2.60 -16.36 -6.67
C GLU A 27 -3.55 -16.89 -5.60
N ARG A 28 -3.43 -18.18 -5.23
CA ARG A 28 -4.25 -18.79 -4.20
C ARG A 28 -4.07 -18.09 -2.85
N GLN A 29 -2.84 -17.80 -2.45
CA GLN A 29 -2.55 -17.13 -1.18
C GLN A 29 -3.04 -15.67 -1.17
N VAL A 30 -2.90 -14.95 -2.28
CA VAL A 30 -3.43 -13.57 -2.40
C VAL A 30 -4.96 -13.57 -2.28
N LEU A 31 -5.64 -14.48 -2.97
CA LEU A 31 -7.10 -14.63 -2.86
C LEU A 31 -7.54 -14.95 -1.43
N GLU A 32 -6.86 -15.90 -0.77
CA GLU A 32 -7.14 -16.25 0.62
C GLU A 32 -6.97 -15.04 1.55
N LEU A 33 -5.88 -14.30 1.42
CA LEU A 33 -5.63 -13.09 2.22
C LEU A 33 -6.71 -12.03 2.02
N LEU A 34 -7.04 -11.71 0.77
CA LEU A 34 -8.02 -10.69 0.43
C LEU A 34 -9.43 -11.05 0.94
N GLN A 35 -9.84 -12.32 0.76
CA GLN A 35 -11.11 -12.82 1.27
C GLN A 35 -11.14 -12.84 2.81
N PHE A 36 -10.02 -13.20 3.44
CA PHE A 36 -9.91 -13.20 4.89
C PHE A 36 -9.99 -11.78 5.46
N ALA A 37 -9.24 -10.83 4.89
CA ALA A 37 -9.24 -9.44 5.28
C ALA A 37 -10.64 -8.80 5.18
N ALA A 38 -11.38 -9.14 4.12
CA ALA A 38 -12.74 -8.64 3.90
C ALA A 38 -13.76 -9.06 4.99
N ARG A 39 -13.40 -9.99 5.88
CA ARG A 39 -14.23 -10.36 7.05
C ARG A 39 -14.12 -9.36 8.19
N PHE A 40 -13.09 -8.50 8.19
CA PHE A 40 -12.84 -7.51 9.23
C PHE A 40 -13.32 -6.11 8.86
N GLY A 41 -13.54 -5.86 7.57
CA GLY A 41 -14.03 -4.57 7.08
C GLY A 41 -13.76 -4.37 5.58
N PRO A 42 -14.02 -3.16 5.07
CA PRO A 42 -13.69 -2.78 3.70
C PRO A 42 -12.19 -2.96 3.39
N VAL A 43 -11.88 -3.46 2.20
CA VAL A 43 -10.50 -3.70 1.76
C VAL A 43 -10.21 -2.90 0.50
N PHE A 44 -9.07 -2.22 0.48
CA PHE A 44 -8.60 -1.44 -0.66
C PHE A 44 -7.17 -1.83 -1.03
N ILE A 45 -6.97 -2.19 -2.30
CA ILE A 45 -5.65 -2.31 -2.91
C ILE A 45 -5.29 -0.93 -3.44
N VAL A 46 -4.51 -0.17 -2.66
CA VAL A 46 -4.02 1.14 -3.09
C VAL A 46 -2.68 0.95 -3.79
N THR A 47 -2.52 1.44 -5.02
CA THR A 47 -1.31 1.24 -5.82
C THR A 47 -0.81 2.54 -6.46
N ALA A 48 0.51 2.62 -6.69
CA ALA A 48 1.13 3.68 -7.49
C ALA A 48 1.24 3.31 -8.99
N ALA A 49 0.83 2.10 -9.38
CA ALA A 49 0.72 1.70 -10.77
C ALA A 49 -0.59 2.20 -11.38
N SER A 50 -0.61 2.40 -12.70
CA SER A 50 -1.85 2.75 -13.39
C SER A 50 -2.84 1.58 -13.41
N LEU A 51 -4.14 1.85 -13.41
CA LEU A 51 -5.16 0.79 -13.46
C LEU A 51 -4.99 -0.14 -14.68
N PRO A 52 -4.70 0.35 -15.90
CA PRO A 52 -4.44 -0.53 -17.04
C PRO A 52 -3.26 -1.48 -16.80
N TRP A 53 -2.21 -1.02 -16.11
CA TRP A 53 -1.06 -1.87 -15.78
C TRP A 53 -1.44 -2.97 -14.78
N VAL A 54 -2.24 -2.65 -13.76
CA VAL A 54 -2.75 -3.62 -12.80
C VAL A 54 -3.61 -4.68 -13.49
N VAL A 55 -4.52 -4.24 -14.35
CA VAL A 55 -5.42 -5.12 -15.11
C VAL A 55 -4.64 -6.09 -16.00
N ALA A 56 -3.74 -5.56 -16.84
CA ALA A 56 -2.94 -6.38 -17.75
C ALA A 56 -2.01 -7.34 -17.00
N SER A 57 -1.41 -6.87 -15.89
CA SER A 57 -0.55 -7.72 -15.06
C SER A 57 -1.33 -8.86 -14.40
N ALA A 58 -2.50 -8.58 -13.82
CA ALA A 58 -3.33 -9.59 -13.21
C ALA A 58 -3.84 -10.58 -14.27
N GLU A 59 -4.31 -10.11 -15.42
CA GLU A 59 -4.77 -10.98 -16.51
C GLU A 59 -3.69 -11.95 -16.98
N HIS A 60 -2.45 -11.49 -17.10
CA HIS A 60 -1.35 -12.31 -17.59
C HIS A 60 -0.77 -13.25 -16.51
N PHE A 61 -0.58 -12.76 -15.29
CA PHE A 61 0.15 -13.51 -14.25
C PHE A 61 -0.76 -14.16 -13.20
N LEU A 62 -1.94 -13.61 -12.92
CA LEU A 62 -2.86 -14.01 -11.84
C LEU A 62 -4.34 -13.90 -12.32
N PRO A 63 -4.76 -14.69 -13.32
CA PRO A 63 -6.06 -14.55 -13.98
C PRO A 63 -7.28 -14.79 -13.08
N ARG A 64 -7.20 -15.66 -12.07
CA ARG A 64 -8.29 -15.85 -11.08
C ARG A 64 -8.37 -14.67 -10.13
N LEU A 65 -7.24 -14.05 -9.77
CA LEU A 65 -7.25 -12.78 -9.03
C LEU A 65 -7.90 -11.68 -9.87
N ARG A 66 -7.57 -11.60 -11.17
CA ARG A 66 -8.22 -10.67 -12.10
C ARG A 66 -9.73 -10.83 -12.12
N GLN A 67 -10.21 -12.07 -12.24
CA GLN A 67 -11.64 -12.38 -12.22
C GLN A 67 -12.28 -12.00 -10.88
N PHE A 68 -11.66 -12.37 -9.76
CA PHE A 68 -12.13 -12.00 -8.42
C PHE A 68 -12.29 -10.48 -8.28
N LEU A 69 -11.31 -9.68 -8.72
CA LEU A 69 -11.40 -8.22 -8.65
C LEU A 69 -12.53 -7.66 -9.54
N LEU A 70 -12.84 -8.26 -10.69
CA LEU A 70 -13.98 -7.88 -11.53
C LEU A 70 -15.31 -8.18 -10.84
N ASP A 71 -15.46 -9.38 -10.32
CA ASP A 71 -16.71 -9.83 -9.68
C ASP A 71 -17.05 -8.92 -8.48
N ASN A 72 -16.03 -8.51 -7.72
CA ASN A 72 -16.18 -7.59 -6.59
C ASN A 72 -16.55 -6.16 -7.02
N GLN A 73 -16.12 -5.70 -8.20
CA GLN A 73 -16.53 -4.39 -8.74
C GLN A 73 -18.00 -4.37 -9.18
N HIS A 74 -18.52 -5.49 -9.69
CA HIS A 74 -19.89 -5.56 -10.20
C HIS A 74 -20.95 -5.75 -9.10
N GLN A 75 -20.58 -6.23 -7.91
CA GLN A 75 -21.51 -6.48 -6.81
C GLN A 75 -21.94 -5.22 -6.04
N CYS A 76 -21.28 -4.08 -6.25
CA CYS A 76 -21.61 -2.79 -5.61
C CYS A 76 -23.06 -2.30 -5.88
N GLU A 77 -23.75 -2.83 -6.89
CA GLU A 77 -25.13 -2.42 -7.22
C GLU A 77 -26.20 -3.00 -6.27
N THR A 78 -25.87 -4.00 -5.45
CA THR A 78 -26.86 -4.71 -4.61
C THR A 78 -26.84 -4.37 -3.12
N GLY A 79 -25.97 -3.45 -2.70
CA GLY A 79 -25.98 -2.91 -1.32
C GLY A 79 -25.47 -3.86 -0.23
N GLU A 80 -25.06 -5.08 -0.56
CA GLU A 80 -24.53 -6.05 0.40
C GLU A 80 -23.00 -6.21 0.25
N PHE A 81 -22.28 -5.36 1.00
CA PHE A 81 -20.86 -5.43 1.35
C PHE A 81 -19.86 -5.16 0.21
N GLU A 82 -19.33 -3.94 0.18
CA GLU A 82 -18.13 -3.61 -0.60
C GLU A 82 -16.98 -4.53 -0.17
N ARG A 83 -16.55 -5.42 -1.07
CA ARG A 83 -15.37 -6.25 -0.86
C ARG A 83 -14.33 -5.92 -1.92
N VAL A 84 -13.10 -5.78 -1.45
CA VAL A 84 -11.86 -5.52 -2.19
C VAL A 84 -11.98 -4.61 -3.42
N GLN A 85 -11.69 -3.33 -3.24
CA GLN A 85 -11.59 -2.35 -4.33
C GLN A 85 -10.14 -2.05 -4.70
N VAL A 86 -9.87 -1.69 -5.95
CA VAL A 86 -8.54 -1.27 -6.41
C VAL A 86 -8.53 0.23 -6.67
N VAL A 87 -7.59 0.94 -6.05
CA VAL A 87 -7.40 2.39 -6.20
C VAL A 87 -6.00 2.67 -6.73
N SER A 88 -5.91 3.26 -7.91
CA SER A 88 -4.66 3.82 -8.43
C SER A 88 -4.47 5.22 -7.86
N ALA A 89 -3.68 5.31 -6.78
CA ALA A 89 -3.33 6.59 -6.16
C ALA A 89 -2.57 7.49 -7.15
N ARG A 90 -1.74 6.88 -8.01
CA ARG A 90 -1.05 7.62 -9.07
C ARG A 90 -2.04 8.24 -10.05
N ASP A 91 -2.93 7.47 -10.65
CA ASP A 91 -3.83 8.02 -11.68
C ASP A 91 -4.74 9.09 -11.08
N TRP A 92 -5.18 8.89 -9.84
CA TRP A 92 -6.02 9.86 -9.14
C TRP A 92 -5.30 11.20 -8.89
N TYR A 93 -4.10 11.16 -8.29
CA TYR A 93 -3.45 12.37 -7.79
C TYR A 93 -2.39 12.95 -8.73
N SER A 94 -1.81 12.16 -9.64
CA SER A 94 -0.82 12.67 -10.60
C SER A 94 -1.44 13.68 -11.58
N HIS A 95 -2.71 13.52 -11.92
CA HIS A 95 -3.46 14.44 -12.76
C HIS A 95 -4.05 15.65 -11.99
N GLN A 96 -4.37 15.50 -10.70
CA GLN A 96 -5.00 16.57 -9.90
C GLN A 96 -4.00 17.51 -9.20
N VAL A 97 -2.78 17.04 -8.87
CA VAL A 97 -1.80 17.80 -8.07
C VAL A 97 -0.68 18.43 -8.92
N GLY A 98 -0.70 18.24 -10.24
CA GLY A 98 0.29 18.82 -11.16
C GLY A 98 1.70 18.24 -10.97
N ALA A 99 2.06 17.24 -11.79
CA ALA A 99 3.43 16.78 -12.08
C ALA A 99 4.46 16.61 -10.92
N GLY A 100 4.06 16.51 -9.65
CA GLY A 100 5.04 16.60 -8.55
C GLY A 100 4.69 16.01 -7.19
N GLY A 101 3.61 15.25 -7.04
CA GLY A 101 3.34 14.54 -5.78
C GLY A 101 4.23 13.31 -5.61
N SER A 102 4.78 13.12 -4.41
CA SER A 102 5.47 11.90 -4.01
C SER A 102 4.48 10.75 -3.78
N GLN A 103 4.95 9.50 -3.88
CA GLN A 103 4.09 8.32 -3.61
C GLN A 103 3.51 8.36 -2.20
N LEU A 104 4.27 8.90 -1.23
CA LEU A 104 3.80 9.13 0.13
C LEU A 104 2.58 10.06 0.15
N GLU A 105 2.65 11.21 -0.51
CA GLU A 105 1.54 12.18 -0.56
C GLU A 105 0.31 11.57 -1.24
N TRP A 106 0.49 10.83 -2.33
CA TRP A 106 -0.62 10.13 -3.00
C TRP A 106 -1.30 9.12 -2.06
N LYS A 107 -0.51 8.36 -1.29
CA LYS A 107 -1.05 7.37 -0.34
C LYS A 107 -1.73 8.03 0.85
N CYS A 108 -1.17 9.10 1.42
CA CYS A 108 -1.81 9.88 2.48
C CYS A 108 -3.17 10.42 2.01
N ALA A 109 -3.20 11.09 0.86
CA ALA A 109 -4.43 11.65 0.31
C ALA A 109 -5.45 10.56 -0.01
N THR A 110 -5.02 9.40 -0.52
CA THR A 110 -5.92 8.26 -0.75
C THR A 110 -6.51 7.75 0.56
N PHE A 111 -5.70 7.56 1.60
CA PHE A 111 -6.20 7.08 2.90
C PHE A 111 -7.17 8.06 3.54
N GLU A 112 -6.93 9.37 3.42
CA GLU A 112 -7.84 10.41 3.87
C GLU A 112 -9.17 10.35 3.10
N ALA A 113 -9.12 10.26 1.76
CA ALA A 113 -10.32 10.13 0.92
C ALA A 113 -11.13 8.87 1.27
N LEU A 114 -10.46 7.74 1.53
CA LEU A 114 -11.11 6.50 1.96
C LEU A 114 -11.76 6.63 3.34
N CYS A 115 -11.09 7.26 4.30
CA CYS A 115 -11.68 7.51 5.62
C CYS A 115 -12.92 8.41 5.56
N ASN A 116 -12.89 9.42 4.69
CA ASN A 116 -14.03 10.31 4.43
C ASN A 116 -15.17 9.55 3.75
N HIS A 117 -14.87 8.76 2.72
CA HIS A 117 -15.84 7.93 2.01
C HIS A 117 -16.55 6.94 2.96
N LEU A 118 -15.78 6.28 3.83
CA LEU A 118 -16.30 5.36 4.84
C LEU A 118 -16.91 6.06 6.07
N LYS A 119 -16.93 7.40 6.08
CA LYS A 119 -17.47 8.23 7.17
C LYS A 119 -16.93 7.82 8.55
N VAL A 120 -15.63 7.58 8.63
CA VAL A 120 -14.98 7.06 9.84
C VAL A 120 -15.26 7.94 11.06
N GLN A 121 -15.33 9.27 10.89
CA GLN A 121 -15.68 10.20 11.95
C GLN A 121 -17.12 10.01 12.46
N ASP A 122 -18.09 9.79 11.58
CA ASP A 122 -19.49 9.51 11.96
C ASP A 122 -19.60 8.17 12.68
N VAL A 123 -18.85 7.16 12.22
CA VAL A 123 -18.76 5.86 12.89
C VAL A 123 -18.25 6.03 14.32
N PHE A 124 -17.20 6.83 14.52
CA PHE A 124 -16.70 7.14 15.86
C PHE A 124 -17.70 7.94 16.70
N ALA A 125 -18.36 8.97 16.14
CA ALA A 125 -19.35 9.76 16.86
C ALA A 125 -20.49 8.87 17.40
N ARG A 126 -20.88 7.84 16.63
CA ARG A 126 -21.92 6.86 16.98
C ARG A 126 -21.45 5.78 17.95
N LEU A 127 -20.30 5.15 17.69
CA LEU A 127 -19.84 3.95 18.41
C LEU A 127 -18.82 4.25 19.52
N ARG A 128 -18.27 5.48 19.56
CA ARG A 128 -17.21 5.91 20.48
C ARG A 128 -15.99 4.98 20.49
N THR A 129 -15.75 4.32 19.36
CA THR A 129 -14.68 3.35 19.14
C THR A 129 -13.87 3.79 17.95
N ARG A 130 -12.55 3.83 18.09
CA ARG A 130 -11.63 4.17 16.99
C ARG A 130 -11.70 3.11 15.91
N THR A 131 -11.62 3.54 14.66
CA THR A 131 -11.49 2.64 13.51
C THR A 131 -10.03 2.29 13.29
N ASP A 132 -9.75 1.00 13.14
CA ASP A 132 -8.43 0.52 12.77
C ASP A 132 -8.18 0.70 11.27
N LEU A 133 -7.14 1.46 10.94
CA LEU A 133 -6.57 1.50 9.59
C LEU A 133 -5.41 0.52 9.54
N VAL A 134 -5.63 -0.65 8.92
CA VAL A 134 -4.62 -1.69 8.77
C VAL A 134 -3.97 -1.59 7.39
N SER A 135 -2.68 -1.24 7.34
CA SER A 135 -1.90 -1.15 6.11
C SER A 135 -0.93 -2.33 5.99
N VAL A 136 -0.99 -3.04 4.87
CA VAL A 136 -0.04 -4.10 4.50
C VAL A 136 0.59 -3.75 3.17
N GLY A 137 1.91 -3.66 3.14
CA GLY A 137 2.64 -3.21 1.94
C GLY A 137 4.14 -3.28 2.16
N ASP A 138 4.92 -3.33 1.08
CA ASP A 138 6.38 -3.45 1.16
C ASP A 138 7.07 -2.09 1.33
N ALA A 139 6.45 -1.03 0.84
CA ALA A 139 7.09 0.27 0.80
C ALA A 139 6.94 1.04 2.12
N ARG A 140 8.04 1.68 2.54
CA ARG A 140 8.10 2.49 3.76
C ARG A 140 7.10 3.64 3.78
N PHE A 141 6.87 4.28 2.64
CA PHE A 141 5.91 5.38 2.56
C PHE A 141 4.45 4.92 2.80
N GLU A 142 4.13 3.64 2.64
CA GLU A 142 2.79 3.10 2.93
C GLU A 142 2.58 2.91 4.44
N GLN A 143 3.63 2.47 5.13
CA GLN A 143 3.68 2.43 6.58
C GLN A 143 3.60 3.84 7.18
N GLU A 144 4.42 4.77 6.65
CA GLU A 144 4.43 6.17 7.08
C GLU A 144 3.07 6.85 6.84
N ALA A 145 2.46 6.68 5.66
CA ALA A 145 1.13 7.24 5.36
C ALA A 145 0.06 6.76 6.35
N CYS A 146 0.08 5.47 6.70
CA CYS A 146 -0.87 4.90 7.66
C CYS A 146 -0.70 5.50 9.06
N VAL A 147 0.55 5.65 9.53
CA VAL A 147 0.82 6.28 10.84
C VAL A 147 0.48 7.77 10.83
N LYS A 148 0.72 8.49 9.73
CA LYS A 148 0.31 9.89 9.59
C LYS A 148 -1.21 10.08 9.69
N MET A 149 -2.01 9.13 9.20
CA MET A 149 -3.46 9.16 9.40
C MET A 149 -3.83 9.12 10.88
N GLU A 150 -3.20 8.26 11.70
CA GLU A 150 -3.41 8.27 13.15
C GLU A 150 -2.93 9.58 13.78
N VAL A 151 -1.78 10.14 13.38
CA VAL A 151 -1.29 11.42 13.93
C VAL A 151 -2.30 12.55 13.66
N ASN A 152 -2.85 12.61 12.45
CA ASN A 152 -3.78 13.66 12.03
C ASN A 152 -5.20 13.46 12.59
N ALA A 153 -5.60 12.22 12.87
CA ALA A 153 -6.95 11.84 13.27
C ALA A 153 -6.97 10.96 14.53
N ALA A 154 -6.10 11.26 15.50
CA ALA A 154 -5.83 10.40 16.66
C ALA A 154 -7.05 10.14 17.55
N GLU A 155 -8.07 10.99 17.47
CA GLU A 155 -9.32 10.81 18.21
C GLU A 155 -10.08 9.56 17.75
N PHE A 156 -10.13 9.31 16.43
CA PHE A 156 -11.03 8.34 15.83
C PHE A 156 -10.36 7.31 14.90
N VAL A 157 -9.07 7.46 14.57
CA VAL A 157 -8.28 6.47 13.82
C VAL A 157 -7.20 5.87 14.69
N ARG A 158 -6.92 4.58 14.50
CA ARG A 158 -5.77 3.87 15.06
C ARG A 158 -5.03 3.15 13.95
N SER A 159 -3.72 3.36 13.84
CA SER A 159 -2.93 2.78 12.77
C SER A 159 -2.36 1.43 13.17
N LYS A 160 -2.42 0.48 12.23
CA LYS A 160 -1.76 -0.82 12.34
C LYS A 160 -1.06 -1.13 11.03
N THR A 161 0.20 -1.56 11.08
CA THR A 161 1.01 -1.72 9.87
C THR A 161 1.73 -3.06 9.85
N MET A 162 1.83 -3.65 8.67
CA MET A 162 2.69 -4.80 8.38
C MET A 162 3.54 -4.48 7.15
N LYS A 163 4.79 -4.07 7.40
CA LYS A 163 5.76 -3.72 6.37
C LYS A 163 6.43 -4.97 5.83
N LEU A 164 6.20 -5.28 4.56
CA LEU A 164 6.81 -6.40 3.85
C LEU A 164 8.21 -6.02 3.34
N VAL A 165 9.04 -7.02 3.11
CA VAL A 165 10.36 -6.92 2.49
C VAL A 165 10.22 -6.49 1.03
N GLU A 166 11.00 -5.46 0.66
CA GLU A 166 11.09 -4.96 -0.71
C GLU A 166 11.88 -5.93 -1.60
N GLN A 167 11.49 -6.01 -2.87
CA GLN A 167 12.08 -6.89 -3.88
C GLN A 167 12.21 -8.35 -3.38
N PRO A 168 11.09 -9.00 -2.97
CA PRO A 168 11.16 -10.37 -2.51
C PRO A 168 11.40 -11.32 -3.68
N THR A 169 12.10 -12.42 -3.44
CA THR A 169 11.98 -13.60 -4.31
C THR A 169 10.55 -14.16 -4.23
N LEU A 170 10.16 -15.03 -5.17
CA LEU A 170 8.83 -15.64 -5.09
C LEU A 170 8.63 -16.45 -3.79
N VAL A 171 9.67 -17.16 -3.33
CA VAL A 171 9.62 -17.93 -2.07
C VAL A 171 9.41 -16.98 -0.90
N GLU A 172 10.17 -15.89 -0.86
CA GLU A 172 10.02 -14.84 0.15
C GLU A 172 8.64 -14.18 0.11
N LEU A 173 8.06 -13.98 -1.07
CA LEU A 173 6.71 -13.42 -1.22
C LEU A 173 5.64 -14.38 -0.66
N LEU A 174 5.76 -15.68 -0.95
CA LEU A 174 4.85 -16.70 -0.41
C LEU A 174 4.96 -16.82 1.12
N GLU A 175 6.18 -16.78 1.68
CA GLU A 175 6.38 -16.77 3.12
C GLU A 175 5.73 -15.56 3.78
N GLN A 176 5.90 -14.38 3.18
CA GLN A 176 5.33 -13.13 3.69
C GLN A 176 3.81 -13.11 3.64
N LEU A 177 3.20 -13.59 2.56
CA LEU A 177 1.75 -13.70 2.46
C LEU A 177 1.21 -14.73 3.46
N HIS A 178 1.88 -15.87 3.63
CA HIS A 178 1.51 -16.87 4.62
C HIS A 178 1.52 -16.29 6.04
N MET A 179 2.62 -15.62 6.41
CA MET A 179 2.76 -14.96 7.71
C MET A 179 1.69 -13.87 7.90
N THR A 180 1.42 -13.08 6.85
CA THR A 180 0.36 -12.07 6.87
C THR A 180 -1.00 -12.71 7.15
N CYS A 181 -1.39 -13.76 6.42
CA CYS A 181 -2.65 -14.47 6.63
C CYS A 181 -2.80 -14.99 8.07
N LYS A 182 -1.73 -15.58 8.63
CA LYS A 182 -1.74 -16.13 10.00
C LYS A 182 -1.89 -15.04 11.06
N MET A 183 -1.23 -13.91 10.86
CA MET A 183 -1.21 -12.83 11.82
C MET A 183 -2.35 -11.82 11.66
N TYR A 184 -3.04 -11.80 10.51
CA TYR A 184 -4.00 -10.75 10.19
C TYR A 184 -5.11 -10.61 11.24
N ASP A 185 -5.64 -11.73 11.72
CA ASP A 185 -6.65 -11.77 12.78
C ASP A 185 -6.16 -11.11 14.08
N GLN A 186 -4.96 -11.48 14.50
CA GLN A 186 -4.32 -10.96 15.71
C GLN A 186 -4.05 -9.46 15.56
N VAL A 187 -3.59 -9.03 14.39
CA VAL A 187 -3.41 -7.61 14.06
C VAL A 187 -4.73 -6.86 14.19
N CYS A 188 -5.79 -7.34 13.55
CA CYS A 188 -7.11 -6.70 13.61
C CYS A 188 -7.67 -6.64 15.04
N ARG A 189 -7.47 -7.69 15.85
CA ARG A 189 -7.96 -7.75 17.24
C ARG A 189 -7.08 -7.05 18.27
N TYR A 190 -5.88 -6.60 17.91
CA TYR A 190 -4.98 -5.96 18.86
C TYR A 190 -5.56 -4.63 19.37
N ASP A 191 -5.63 -4.44 20.69
CA ASP A 191 -6.35 -3.30 21.30
C ASP A 191 -5.61 -1.95 21.22
N SER A 192 -4.45 -1.89 20.59
CA SER A 192 -3.66 -0.66 20.44
C SER A 192 -3.10 -0.51 19.02
N GLY A 193 -2.31 0.55 18.79
CA GLY A 193 -1.51 0.65 17.58
C GLY A 193 -0.51 -0.52 17.54
N LEU A 194 -0.33 -1.10 16.35
CA LEU A 194 0.56 -2.25 16.16
C LEU A 194 1.35 -2.09 14.86
N HIS A 195 2.67 -2.07 14.96
CA HIS A 195 3.54 -1.88 13.81
C HIS A 195 4.51 -3.05 13.71
N LEU A 196 4.39 -3.77 12.60
CA LEU A 196 5.14 -4.98 12.31
C LEU A 196 5.97 -4.78 11.05
N CYS A 197 7.13 -5.41 11.02
CA CYS A 197 8.03 -5.47 9.89
C CYS A 197 8.43 -6.92 9.65
N VAL A 198 8.29 -7.39 8.41
CA VAL A 198 8.91 -8.64 8.01
C VAL A 198 10.39 -8.40 7.71
N SER A 199 11.24 -9.24 8.26
CA SER A 199 12.69 -9.17 8.16
C SER A 199 13.23 -10.49 7.63
N ARG A 200 14.20 -10.43 6.72
CA ARG A 200 15.04 -11.60 6.41
C ARG A 200 15.78 -12.08 7.66
N LYS A 201 15.82 -13.39 7.91
CA LYS A 201 16.66 -13.98 8.96
C LYS A 201 18.13 -13.81 8.58
N GLN A 202 18.94 -13.33 9.52
CA GLN A 202 20.40 -13.32 9.35
C GLN A 202 20.99 -14.62 9.89
N LYS A 203 22.04 -15.12 9.23
CA LYS A 203 22.76 -16.32 9.68
C LYS A 203 23.57 -16.09 10.96
N ASP A 204 23.90 -14.83 11.26
CA ASP A 204 24.67 -14.42 12.44
C ASP A 204 23.72 -13.68 13.43
N GLY A 205 23.50 -14.27 14.61
CA GLY A 205 22.32 -14.03 15.45
C GLY A 205 22.08 -12.61 16.00
N GLY A 206 20.80 -12.32 16.30
CA GLY A 206 20.26 -11.37 17.30
C GLY A 206 20.61 -9.88 17.21
N SER A 207 21.88 -9.52 17.09
CA SER A 207 22.39 -8.14 17.19
C SER A 207 21.94 -7.23 16.04
N SER A 208 21.48 -7.81 14.92
CA SER A 208 21.12 -7.04 13.73
C SER A 208 19.77 -6.35 13.80
N ILE A 209 18.84 -6.84 14.64
CA ILE A 209 17.44 -6.35 14.65
C ILE A 209 17.35 -5.02 15.37
N ARG A 210 17.99 -4.86 16.53
CA ARG A 210 18.04 -3.57 17.22
C ARG A 210 18.81 -2.52 16.43
N GLN A 211 19.92 -2.91 15.79
CA GLN A 211 20.66 -2.02 14.91
C GLN A 211 19.82 -1.55 13.72
N ARG A 212 18.97 -2.43 13.19
CA ARG A 212 18.10 -2.11 12.07
C ARG A 212 16.84 -1.37 12.45
N PHE A 213 16.18 -1.66 13.56
CA PHE A 213 14.84 -1.16 13.86
C PHE A 213 14.76 -0.38 15.17
N GLY A 214 15.89 -0.11 15.81
CA GLY A 214 15.97 0.58 17.10
C GLY A 214 15.82 -0.35 18.29
N ASP A 215 16.09 0.19 19.48
CA ASP A 215 16.18 -0.58 20.73
C ASP A 215 14.85 -1.22 21.17
N ASN A 216 13.73 -0.64 20.74
CA ASN A 216 12.39 -1.13 21.07
C ASN A 216 11.92 -2.27 20.17
N ALA A 217 12.68 -2.62 19.13
CA ALA A 217 12.31 -3.67 18.20
C ALA A 217 12.40 -5.05 18.86
N ARG A 218 11.37 -5.87 18.67
CA ARG A 218 11.26 -7.21 19.25
C ARG A 218 10.86 -8.21 18.17
N VAL A 219 11.55 -9.34 18.10
CA VAL A 219 11.11 -10.46 17.26
C VAL A 219 9.79 -10.99 17.84
N VAL A 220 8.81 -11.21 16.97
CA VAL A 220 7.55 -11.85 17.38
C VAL A 220 7.79 -13.35 17.39
N ASP A 221 7.69 -13.95 18.58
CA ASP A 221 7.88 -15.38 18.76
C ASP A 221 6.68 -16.18 18.23
N GLY A 222 6.93 -17.38 17.70
CA GLY A 222 5.91 -18.29 17.18
C GLY A 222 6.33 -18.97 15.89
N SER A 223 5.93 -20.23 15.72
CA SER A 223 6.31 -21.02 14.53
C SER A 223 5.81 -20.41 13.21
N GLU A 224 4.66 -19.73 13.24
CA GLU A 224 4.06 -19.03 12.10
C GLU A 224 4.72 -17.66 11.79
N CYS A 225 5.41 -17.09 12.78
CA CYS A 225 6.09 -15.79 12.68
C CYS A 225 7.57 -15.92 12.30
N ALA A 226 8.12 -17.13 12.30
CA ALA A 226 9.53 -17.41 12.08
C ALA A 226 9.72 -18.52 11.02
N LEU A 227 9.46 -18.19 9.76
CA LEU A 227 9.58 -19.08 8.59
C LEU A 227 11.03 -19.30 8.17
N GLU A 228 11.27 -20.06 7.11
CA GLU A 228 12.63 -20.49 6.73
C GLU A 228 13.55 -19.29 6.48
N THR A 229 13.09 -18.32 5.69
CA THR A 229 13.91 -17.15 5.32
C THR A 229 13.49 -15.86 6.02
N MET A 230 12.29 -15.83 6.60
CA MET A 230 11.67 -14.62 7.14
C MET A 230 11.31 -14.72 8.62
N GLN A 231 11.32 -13.59 9.30
CA GLN A 231 10.84 -13.42 10.66
C GLN A 231 10.06 -12.13 10.82
N LEU A 232 9.08 -12.12 11.72
CA LEU A 232 8.29 -10.95 12.06
C LEU A 232 8.92 -10.18 13.21
N VAL A 233 8.96 -8.84 13.09
CA VAL A 233 9.51 -7.93 14.09
C VAL A 233 8.47 -6.88 14.42
N GLN A 234 8.14 -6.74 15.70
CA GLN A 234 7.36 -5.61 16.19
C GLN A 234 8.28 -4.42 16.43
N ILE A 235 7.85 -3.25 15.95
CA ILE A 235 8.53 -1.96 16.12
C ILE A 235 7.61 -0.96 16.81
N ASP A 236 8.17 0.11 17.36
CA ASP A 236 7.37 1.21 17.91
C ASP A 236 6.84 2.14 16.80
N ARG A 237 5.85 2.96 17.15
CA ARG A 237 5.18 3.90 16.23
C ARG A 237 6.14 4.94 15.65
N ASN A 238 7.12 5.41 16.41
CA ASN A 238 8.06 6.42 15.94
C ASN A 238 8.99 5.81 14.89
N THR A 239 9.44 4.58 15.09
CA THR A 239 10.20 3.81 14.10
C THR A 239 9.37 3.57 12.83
N ALA A 240 8.06 3.33 12.95
CA ALA A 240 7.18 3.19 11.79
C ALA A 240 6.98 4.51 11.03
N LEU A 241 7.00 5.65 11.74
CA LEU A 241 6.83 6.99 11.18
C LEU A 241 8.10 7.54 10.52
N GLU A 242 9.23 7.49 11.24
CA GLU A 242 10.50 8.09 10.84
C GLU A 242 11.42 7.10 10.10
N GLY A 243 11.11 5.81 10.24
CA GLY A 243 11.97 4.73 9.81
C GLY A 243 13.06 4.37 10.82
N PRO A 244 13.88 3.37 10.48
CA PRO A 244 14.99 2.96 11.29
C PRO A 244 15.99 4.10 11.48
N SER A 245 16.42 4.31 12.72
CA SER A 245 17.44 5.27 13.10
C SER A 245 18.77 4.91 12.46
N THR A 246 19.04 5.47 11.28
CA THR A 246 20.34 5.35 10.61
C THR A 246 21.36 6.18 11.40
N SER A 247 22.08 5.57 12.34
CA SER A 247 23.32 6.18 12.81
C SER A 247 24.33 6.16 11.66
N GLY A 248 24.54 7.31 11.02
CA GLY A 248 25.76 7.63 10.28
C GLY A 248 25.75 7.51 8.74
N GLY A 249 24.80 6.81 8.12
CA GLY A 249 24.88 6.56 6.66
C GLY A 249 24.23 7.62 5.76
N ASP A 250 23.17 8.27 6.24
CA ASP A 250 22.15 8.82 5.34
C ASP A 250 21.95 10.33 5.42
N ALA A 251 22.85 11.04 6.10
CA ALA A 251 22.84 12.51 6.10
C ALA A 251 22.99 13.06 4.67
N ARG A 252 23.75 12.36 3.82
CA ARG A 252 23.99 12.75 2.43
C ARG A 252 22.80 12.47 1.51
N LEU A 253 22.08 11.35 1.68
CA LEU A 253 20.85 11.08 0.92
C LEU A 253 19.71 11.99 1.36
N ARG A 254 19.57 12.24 2.67
CA ARG A 254 18.62 13.24 3.19
C ARG A 254 18.95 14.65 2.69
N GLN A 255 20.24 15.03 2.63
CA GLN A 255 20.66 16.29 2.00
C GLN A 255 20.37 16.33 0.50
N LEU A 256 20.59 15.23 -0.24
CA LEU A 256 20.32 15.17 -1.68
C LEU A 256 18.83 15.23 -1.98
N LEU A 257 17.99 14.56 -1.18
CA LEU A 257 16.53 14.63 -1.28
C LEU A 257 16.02 16.03 -0.89
N ALA A 258 16.53 16.61 0.19
CA ALA A 258 16.20 17.98 0.58
C ALA A 258 16.64 19.02 -0.48
N ALA A 259 17.82 18.82 -1.10
CA ALA A 259 18.32 19.65 -2.19
C ALA A 259 17.46 19.52 -3.46
N ALA A 260 17.06 18.29 -3.82
CA ALA A 260 16.16 18.04 -4.95
C ALA A 260 14.81 18.75 -4.76
N THR A 261 14.26 18.72 -3.54
CA THR A 261 13.00 19.39 -3.17
C THR A 261 13.13 20.92 -3.17
N SER A 262 14.32 21.44 -2.82
CA SER A 262 14.63 22.88 -2.85
C SER A 262 14.79 23.42 -4.27
N MET A 263 15.31 22.60 -5.20
CA MET A 263 15.42 22.98 -6.61
C MET A 263 14.06 23.05 -7.32
N THR A 264 13.07 22.27 -6.90
CA THR A 264 11.70 22.33 -7.45
C THR A 264 10.92 23.58 -7.01
N ARG A 265 11.29 24.20 -5.87
CA ARG A 265 10.65 25.44 -5.38
C ARG A 265 11.23 26.72 -5.97
N LYS A 266 12.43 26.69 -6.56
CA LYS A 266 13.10 27.89 -7.10
C LYS A 266 12.70 28.27 -8.52
N THR A 267 11.84 27.50 -9.19
CA THR A 267 11.42 27.76 -10.58
C THR A 267 10.12 28.56 -10.73
N HIS A 268 9.47 29.02 -9.65
CA HIS A 268 8.32 29.91 -9.76
C HIS A 268 8.39 31.09 -8.79
N LEU A 269 8.66 32.29 -9.34
CA LEU A 269 8.35 33.59 -8.76
C LEU A 269 7.11 34.18 -9.47
N PRO A 270 6.34 35.06 -8.81
CA PRO A 270 4.90 35.17 -9.00
C PRO A 270 4.50 36.31 -9.95
N ARG A 271 3.27 36.24 -10.47
CA ARG A 271 2.55 37.39 -11.01
C ARG A 271 1.19 37.54 -10.34
N ASP A 272 0.89 38.78 -10.02
CA ASP A 272 -0.16 39.26 -9.12
C ASP A 272 -1.61 39.00 -9.60
N SER A 273 -2.45 38.76 -8.58
CA SER A 273 -3.91 38.97 -8.33
C SER A 273 -4.79 39.79 -9.30
N PRO A 274 -6.13 39.88 -9.08
CA PRO A 274 -7.10 38.97 -8.45
C PRO A 274 -8.36 38.72 -9.32
N HIS A 275 -9.16 37.68 -9.06
CA HIS A 275 -10.62 37.77 -9.25
C HIS A 275 -11.37 36.68 -8.48
N VAL A 276 -12.44 37.15 -7.83
CA VAL A 276 -13.47 36.41 -7.09
C VAL A 276 -14.29 35.55 -8.04
N SER A 277 -14.53 34.27 -7.70
CA SER A 277 -15.78 33.59 -8.01
C SER A 277 -16.01 32.39 -7.10
N ASN A 278 -17.13 32.46 -6.41
CA ASN A 278 -17.85 31.36 -5.78
C ASN A 278 -18.22 30.31 -6.85
N ASN A 279 -18.09 29.00 -6.57
CA ASN A 279 -19.13 28.01 -6.82
C ASN A 279 -18.65 26.57 -6.57
N GLN A 280 -19.53 25.85 -5.88
CA GLN A 280 -19.62 24.41 -5.69
C GLN A 280 -19.42 23.64 -7.01
N ASN A 281 -18.66 22.54 -6.96
CA ASN A 281 -18.80 21.37 -7.84
C ASN A 281 -17.89 20.24 -7.35
N GLU A 282 -18.39 19.40 -6.44
CA GLU A 282 -17.88 18.04 -6.23
C GLU A 282 -18.56 17.10 -7.24
N PRO A 283 -17.83 16.25 -7.99
CA PRO A 283 -18.46 15.26 -8.86
C PRO A 283 -18.83 14.00 -8.06
N PRO A 284 -19.99 13.38 -8.30
CA PRO A 284 -20.36 12.12 -7.66
C PRO A 284 -19.58 10.94 -8.26
N LEU A 285 -19.16 10.01 -7.40
CA LEU A 285 -18.54 8.73 -7.73
C LEU A 285 -19.57 7.77 -8.38
N ALA A 286 -19.90 8.00 -9.65
CA ALA A 286 -20.55 7.01 -10.52
C ALA A 286 -20.44 7.43 -12.00
N ALA A 287 -19.35 7.05 -12.68
CA ALA A 287 -19.31 6.98 -14.15
C ALA A 287 -18.02 6.28 -14.64
N VAL A 288 -18.07 4.95 -14.80
CA VAL A 288 -17.22 4.26 -15.78
C VAL A 288 -18.14 3.78 -16.89
N GLY A 289 -18.10 4.51 -18.01
CA GLY A 289 -18.91 4.23 -19.19
C GLY A 289 -18.51 2.91 -19.85
N ARG A 290 -19.54 2.11 -20.17
CA ARG A 290 -19.50 0.98 -21.10
C ARG A 290 -18.86 1.40 -22.43
N ILE A 291 -17.82 0.69 -22.86
CA ILE A 291 -17.44 0.65 -24.28
C ILE A 291 -18.17 -0.54 -24.89
N ARG A 292 -19.11 -0.27 -25.80
CA ARG A 292 -19.67 -1.26 -26.72
C ARG A 292 -18.69 -1.47 -27.89
N SER A 293 -18.76 -2.69 -28.41
CA SER A 293 -18.06 -3.32 -29.55
C SER A 293 -17.46 -2.40 -30.60
#